data_AF-A0A168KR37-F1
#
_entry.id   AF-A0A168KR37-F1
#
_cell.length_a   1.000
_cell.length_b   1.000
_cell.length_c   1.000
_cell.angle_alpha   90.00
_cell.angle_beta   90.00
_cell.angle_gamma   90.00
#
_symmetry.space_group_name_H-M   'P 1'
#
loop_
_entity.id
_entity.type
_entity.pdbx_description
1 polymer ?
#
loop_
_entity_poly.entity_id
_entity_poly.type
_entity_poly.pdbx_seq_one_letter_code
_entity_poly.pdbx_strand_id
1 'polypeptide(L)'
;MGKKPLVTKTKVMALAMEQADTQPDDAWDKDEPTLDPNADNLFDELCTASKQGDLEKVESLVKNFGANINTVDEWQCSALYWASNVSADACIYRERCLYGALTSDIRTLLLSYKITKAVDTNQPYQAFLSNLLDDHPFYDLTFTIRLDDEQHYSFPAHRFLLAARSTFFRQQLLDRWRGQTTVKLSKSLVDPEAFAAVLQYLYTGHLGDVERGVLENMVFVGRHLELPEMVQRCQDALAETHQTSRTYDVKELAKLRMDLEHFLQRILNAGAYYLDNDDDGTTSSSTMLLTERFLDVQEEEVQVEPLFADVAVRLDDDKALFPVHRAFLCRSVYFKNMLDGTFFEANAAPTTIVYQDTATTLTLPVVGLTNVPSDVFQYVLEYLYTDRCTLPIDFAYEVLLAADLLFLPRLKALAAITLTGPDEPCMDIYHLMNTAQALNVDRLEQWCTQYFASHLDAFAKEPAFRDLIRKSAHSIAGRQETDTIPLVDELRYYLGKIYCIEDGDLDDAGKVDEEYKDDWTDLEKEYNMKLDLLDDILASLGLEA
;
A
#
# COMPACT_ATOMS: atom_id res chain seq x y z
N MET A 1 -33.68 -57.83 -6.85
CA MET A 1 -32.28 -57.91 -7.32
C MET A 1 -32.13 -57.03 -8.54
N GLY A 2 -31.24 -56.03 -8.45
CA GLY A 2 -30.90 -55.13 -9.55
C GLY A 2 -29.79 -54.21 -9.09
N LYS A 3 -28.55 -54.71 -9.06
CA LYS A 3 -27.36 -53.93 -8.68
C LYS A 3 -27.14 -52.84 -9.74
N LYS A 4 -27.11 -51.57 -9.31
CA LYS A 4 -26.65 -50.44 -10.14
C LYS A 4 -25.17 -50.64 -10.50
N PRO A 5 -24.73 -50.29 -11.72
CA PRO A 5 -23.36 -50.54 -12.17
C PRO A 5 -22.38 -49.62 -11.44
N LEU A 6 -21.27 -50.22 -10.97
CA LEU A 6 -20.09 -49.53 -10.47
C LEU A 6 -19.44 -48.77 -11.62
N VAL A 7 -19.43 -47.44 -11.53
CA VAL A 7 -18.61 -46.59 -12.41
C VAL A 7 -17.15 -46.87 -12.07
N THR A 8 -16.41 -47.43 -13.01
CA THR A 8 -14.99 -47.75 -12.84
C THR A 8 -14.16 -46.47 -12.70
N LYS A 9 -13.18 -46.48 -11.79
CA LYS A 9 -12.24 -45.38 -11.50
C LYS A 9 -11.65 -44.72 -12.76
N THR A 10 -11.48 -45.48 -13.83
CA THR A 10 -10.99 -45.00 -15.13
C THR A 10 -11.91 -43.96 -15.79
N LYS A 11 -13.23 -44.07 -15.60
CA LYS A 11 -14.22 -43.15 -16.17
C LYS A 11 -14.35 -41.85 -15.34
N VAL A 12 -14.06 -41.93 -14.04
CA VAL A 12 -13.98 -40.77 -13.15
C VAL A 12 -12.68 -40.00 -13.38
N MET A 13 -11.56 -40.69 -13.62
CA MET A 13 -10.28 -40.06 -13.99
C MET A 13 -10.31 -39.41 -15.38
N ALA A 14 -10.99 -40.02 -16.37
CA ALA A 14 -11.13 -39.40 -17.68
C ALA A 14 -11.95 -38.08 -17.64
N LEU A 15 -13.01 -38.03 -16.83
CA LEU A 15 -13.79 -36.80 -16.62
C LEU A 15 -13.03 -35.74 -15.80
N ALA A 16 -12.13 -36.16 -14.89
CA ALA A 16 -11.26 -35.25 -14.15
C ALA A 16 -10.11 -34.71 -15.01
N MET A 17 -9.64 -35.47 -16.00
CA MET A 17 -8.62 -35.01 -16.96
C MET A 17 -9.21 -34.09 -18.03
N GLU A 18 -10.46 -34.27 -18.45
CA GLU A 18 -11.17 -33.32 -19.34
C GLU A 18 -11.47 -31.97 -18.65
N GLN A 19 -11.59 -31.93 -17.32
CA GLN A 19 -11.72 -30.69 -16.54
C GLN A 19 -10.37 -30.04 -16.20
N ALA A 20 -9.26 -30.75 -16.35
CA ALA A 20 -7.91 -30.24 -16.13
C ALA A 20 -7.30 -29.56 -17.37
N ASP A 21 -7.90 -29.75 -18.55
CA ASP A 21 -7.46 -29.16 -19.82
C ASP A 21 -8.19 -27.85 -20.16
N THR A 22 -9.07 -27.37 -19.28
CA THR A 22 -9.56 -25.99 -19.27
C THR A 22 -8.89 -25.23 -18.15
N GLN A 23 -7.64 -24.81 -18.36
CA GLN A 23 -7.10 -23.67 -17.62
C GLN A 23 -7.98 -22.46 -17.92
N PRO A 24 -8.64 -21.81 -16.94
CA PRO A 24 -8.61 -20.37 -16.98
C PRO A 24 -7.15 -19.98 -16.84
N ASP A 25 -6.63 -19.14 -17.74
CA ASP A 25 -5.40 -18.41 -17.50
C ASP A 25 -5.58 -17.60 -16.20
N ASP A 26 -5.33 -18.22 -15.04
CA ASP A 26 -5.27 -17.61 -13.71
C ASP A 26 -3.88 -16.99 -13.48
N ALA A 27 -3.29 -16.43 -14.53
CA ALA A 27 -2.02 -15.69 -14.48
C ALA A 27 -2.21 -14.22 -14.03
N TRP A 28 -3.45 -13.76 -13.84
CA TRP A 28 -3.75 -12.35 -13.55
C TRP A 28 -3.40 -11.88 -12.13
N ASP A 29 -3.03 -12.80 -11.24
CA ASP A 29 -2.51 -12.47 -9.90
C ASP A 29 -0.98 -12.25 -9.89
N LYS A 30 -0.28 -12.37 -11.04
CA LYS A 30 1.19 -12.26 -11.14
C LYS A 30 1.74 -11.07 -11.93
N ASP A 31 0.90 -10.15 -12.41
CA ASP A 31 1.36 -9.02 -13.22
C ASP A 31 1.32 -7.70 -12.42
N GLU A 32 2.24 -7.52 -11.49
CA GLU A 32 2.47 -6.24 -10.80
C GLU A 32 3.79 -5.62 -11.26
N PRO A 33 3.78 -4.54 -12.06
CA PRO A 33 4.89 -3.60 -12.01
C PRO A 33 4.76 -2.88 -10.68
N THR A 34 5.85 -2.92 -9.92
CA THR A 34 6.18 -1.87 -8.99
C THR A 34 7.53 -1.32 -9.48
N LEU A 35 7.92 -0.13 -9.06
CA LEU A 35 9.15 0.53 -9.51
C LEU A 35 10.43 -0.34 -9.35
N ASP A 36 10.35 -1.46 -8.64
CA ASP A 36 11.32 -2.56 -8.65
C ASP A 36 10.70 -3.86 -9.23
N PRO A 37 11.28 -4.45 -10.30
CA PRO A 37 10.87 -5.76 -10.81
C PRO A 37 11.11 -6.95 -9.85
N ASN A 38 11.61 -6.72 -8.63
CA ASN A 38 11.86 -7.74 -7.59
C ASN A 38 10.92 -7.69 -6.37
N ALA A 39 9.76 -7.02 -6.45
CA ALA A 39 8.77 -7.03 -5.37
C ALA A 39 8.03 -8.37 -5.28
N ASP A 40 8.66 -9.36 -4.64
CA ASP A 40 8.13 -10.70 -4.49
C ASP A 40 6.76 -10.73 -3.75
N ASN A 41 5.90 -11.67 -4.14
CA ASN A 41 4.47 -11.70 -3.83
C ASN A 41 4.15 -11.61 -2.32
N LEU A 42 3.25 -10.71 -1.93
CA LEU A 42 2.63 -10.60 -0.60
C LEU A 42 2.10 -11.95 -0.04
N PHE A 43 1.68 -12.85 -0.93
CA PHE A 43 1.24 -14.19 -0.53
C PHE A 43 2.39 -15.12 -0.14
N ASP A 44 3.55 -14.99 -0.79
CA ASP A 44 4.75 -15.76 -0.44
C ASP A 44 5.29 -15.28 0.91
N GLU A 45 5.19 -13.98 1.20
CA GLU A 45 5.49 -13.42 2.50
C GLU A 45 4.50 -13.88 3.58
N LEU A 46 3.19 -13.94 3.27
CA LEU A 46 2.17 -14.49 4.17
C LEU A 46 2.43 -15.98 4.47
N CYS A 47 2.81 -16.76 3.46
CA CYS A 47 3.17 -18.16 3.64
C CYS A 47 4.44 -18.29 4.48
N THR A 48 5.44 -17.45 4.27
CA THR A 48 6.69 -17.44 5.05
C THR A 48 6.44 -17.08 6.51
N ALA A 49 5.68 -16.02 6.77
CA ALA A 49 5.27 -15.63 8.12
C ALA A 49 4.44 -16.74 8.81
N SER A 50 3.58 -17.43 8.05
CA SER A 50 2.82 -18.58 8.54
C SER A 50 3.74 -19.79 8.87
N LYS A 51 4.77 -20.07 8.06
CA LYS A 51 5.78 -21.12 8.33
C LYS A 51 6.60 -20.81 9.59
N GLN A 52 6.91 -19.54 9.81
CA GLN A 52 7.72 -19.07 10.93
C GLN A 52 6.94 -18.95 12.24
N GLY A 53 5.60 -18.99 12.20
CA GLY A 53 4.77 -18.82 13.39
C GLY A 53 4.65 -17.36 13.87
N ASP A 54 4.92 -16.40 12.98
CA ASP A 54 4.86 -14.97 13.28
C ASP A 54 3.41 -14.46 13.17
N LEU A 55 2.70 -14.48 14.30
CA LEU A 55 1.29 -14.06 14.39
C LEU A 55 1.08 -12.60 13.99
N GLU A 56 1.98 -11.70 14.40
CA GLU A 56 1.84 -10.26 14.19
C GLU A 56 2.09 -9.90 12.73
N LYS A 57 3.05 -10.54 12.06
CA LYS A 57 3.26 -10.43 10.62
C LYS A 57 2.11 -11.01 9.82
N VAL A 58 1.61 -12.19 10.19
CA VAL A 58 0.41 -12.75 9.54
C VAL A 58 -0.80 -11.83 9.72
N GLU A 59 -1.01 -11.30 10.93
CA GLU A 59 -2.11 -10.37 11.21
C GLU A 59 -1.98 -9.06 10.43
N SER A 60 -0.79 -8.49 10.35
CA SER A 60 -0.54 -7.28 9.57
C SER A 60 -0.75 -7.52 8.08
N LEU A 61 -0.15 -8.58 7.51
CA LEU A 61 -0.30 -8.94 6.10
C LEU A 61 -1.76 -9.18 5.71
N VAL A 62 -2.55 -9.78 6.60
CA VAL A 62 -3.98 -9.99 6.39
C VAL A 62 -4.81 -8.72 6.58
N LYS A 63 -4.64 -7.99 7.69
CA LYS A 63 -5.48 -6.82 8.06
C LYS A 63 -5.16 -5.58 7.24
N ASN A 64 -3.88 -5.29 7.06
CA ASN A 64 -3.41 -4.01 6.57
C ASN A 64 -3.07 -4.05 5.07
N PHE A 65 -2.62 -5.20 4.57
CA PHE A 65 -2.16 -5.37 3.18
C PHE A 65 -3.12 -6.20 2.32
N GLY A 66 -4.04 -6.93 2.95
CA GLY A 66 -5.05 -7.71 2.23
C GLY A 66 -4.46 -8.90 1.49
N ALA A 67 -3.39 -9.48 2.03
CA ALA A 67 -2.82 -10.71 1.50
C ALA A 67 -3.93 -11.77 1.38
N ASN A 68 -4.12 -12.30 0.17
CA ASN A 68 -5.22 -13.19 -0.11
C ASN A 68 -5.01 -14.53 0.60
N ILE A 69 -5.79 -14.80 1.65
CA ILE A 69 -5.66 -16.06 2.41
C ILE A 69 -6.15 -17.26 1.59
N ASN A 70 -6.95 -17.02 0.56
CA ASN A 70 -7.58 -18.07 -0.25
C ASN A 70 -6.77 -18.47 -1.48
N THR A 71 -5.64 -17.81 -1.75
CA THR A 71 -4.70 -18.26 -2.77
C THR A 71 -3.89 -19.46 -2.28
N VAL A 72 -3.27 -20.15 -3.23
CA VAL A 72 -2.40 -21.29 -2.99
C VAL A 72 -1.09 -21.06 -3.73
N ASP A 73 0.01 -21.55 -3.17
CA ASP A 73 1.33 -21.41 -3.78
C ASP A 73 1.54 -22.39 -4.94
N GLU A 74 2.76 -22.44 -5.46
CA GLU A 74 3.19 -23.37 -6.50
C GLU A 74 3.04 -24.85 -6.13
N TRP A 75 2.93 -25.17 -4.83
CA TRP A 75 2.66 -26.51 -4.30
C TRP A 75 1.20 -26.73 -3.92
N GLN A 76 0.28 -25.84 -4.32
CA GLN A 76 -1.15 -25.90 -4.01
C GLN A 76 -1.43 -25.83 -2.49
N CYS A 77 -0.55 -25.17 -1.74
CA CYS A 77 -0.63 -25.00 -0.30
C CYS A 77 -1.10 -23.59 0.05
N SER A 78 -2.13 -23.49 0.90
CA SER A 78 -2.59 -22.19 1.44
C SER A 78 -1.71 -21.74 2.62
N ALA A 79 -1.73 -20.45 2.99
CA ALA A 79 -1.06 -19.96 4.20
C ALA A 79 -1.42 -20.76 5.48
N LEU A 80 -2.68 -21.20 5.61
CA LEU A 80 -3.13 -22.07 6.71
C LEU A 80 -2.46 -23.46 6.72
N TYR A 81 -2.08 -23.97 5.55
CA TYR A 81 -1.35 -25.24 5.45
C TYR A 81 0.07 -25.07 5.99
N TRP A 82 0.72 -23.97 5.63
CA TRP A 82 2.07 -23.65 6.12
C TRP A 82 2.14 -23.28 7.58
N ALA A 83 1.04 -22.74 8.12
CA ALA A 83 0.88 -22.61 9.55
C ALA A 83 0.89 -23.98 10.25
N SER A 84 0.78 -25.12 9.56
CA SER A 84 0.81 -26.46 10.17
C SER A 84 2.21 -27.10 10.19
N ASN A 85 2.59 -27.68 11.34
CA ASN A 85 3.92 -28.21 11.64
C ASN A 85 4.20 -29.57 10.98
N VAL A 86 3.95 -29.68 9.68
CA VAL A 86 4.10 -30.92 8.93
C VAL A 86 5.32 -30.80 8.01
N SER A 87 6.37 -31.56 8.32
CA SER A 87 7.56 -31.68 7.48
C SER A 87 7.20 -31.98 6.02
N ALA A 88 7.91 -31.35 5.08
CA ALA A 88 7.65 -31.39 3.63
C ALA A 88 7.41 -32.80 3.02
N ASP A 89 7.92 -33.86 3.65
CA ASP A 89 7.76 -35.26 3.20
C ASP A 89 6.37 -35.89 3.47
N ALA A 90 5.48 -35.25 4.23
CA ALA A 90 4.17 -35.81 4.57
C ALA A 90 3.02 -35.33 3.65
N CYS A 91 3.34 -34.74 2.50
CA CYS A 91 2.46 -34.13 1.50
C CYS A 91 1.38 -35.08 0.88
N ILE A 92 1.36 -36.36 1.24
CA ILE A 92 0.47 -37.38 0.64
C ILE A 92 -0.88 -37.49 1.38
N TYR A 93 -1.03 -36.96 2.60
CA TYR A 93 -2.24 -37.14 3.42
C TYR A 93 -2.91 -35.82 3.82
N ARG A 94 -3.62 -35.25 2.85
CA ARG A 94 -4.44 -34.01 2.89
C ARG A 94 -5.41 -33.88 4.08
N GLU A 95 -5.75 -34.99 4.75
CA GLU A 95 -6.75 -35.04 5.82
C GLU A 95 -6.20 -34.91 7.25
N ARG A 96 -4.86 -34.92 7.44
CA ARG A 96 -4.24 -34.82 8.78
C ARG A 96 -3.70 -33.43 9.14
N CYS A 97 -3.67 -32.48 8.21
CA CYS A 97 -3.13 -31.12 8.43
C CYS A 97 -4.10 -30.16 9.14
N LEU A 98 -5.34 -30.56 9.43
CA LEU A 98 -6.34 -29.67 10.03
C LEU A 98 -6.10 -29.33 11.52
N TYR A 99 -5.19 -30.04 12.21
CA TYR A 99 -5.12 -30.01 13.67
C TYR A 99 -3.78 -29.59 14.27
N GLY A 100 -2.74 -29.35 13.47
CA GLY A 100 -1.38 -29.10 13.98
C GLY A 100 -0.82 -27.77 13.53
N ALA A 101 -1.49 -26.65 13.78
CA ALA A 101 -0.89 -25.34 13.55
C ALA A 101 0.25 -25.07 14.56
N LEU A 102 1.35 -24.44 14.12
CA LEU A 102 2.49 -24.04 14.96
C LEU A 102 2.02 -23.22 16.17
N THR A 103 1.01 -22.36 15.95
CA THR A 103 0.33 -21.55 16.96
C THR A 103 -1.19 -21.69 16.83
N SER A 104 -1.90 -21.94 17.93
CA SER A 104 -3.37 -21.97 17.96
C SER A 104 -4.00 -20.65 17.53
N ASP A 105 -3.27 -19.55 17.74
CA ASP A 105 -3.74 -18.19 17.50
C ASP A 105 -3.69 -17.83 16.02
N ILE A 106 -2.61 -18.19 15.30
CA ILE A 106 -2.54 -18.02 13.83
C ILE A 106 -3.63 -18.82 13.15
N ARG A 107 -3.86 -20.05 13.61
CA ARG A 107 -4.96 -20.88 13.11
C ARG A 107 -6.32 -20.22 13.36
N THR A 108 -6.55 -19.71 14.56
CA THR A 108 -7.82 -19.05 14.92
C THR A 108 -8.01 -17.77 14.12
N LEU A 109 -6.95 -17.00 13.92
CA LEU A 109 -6.92 -15.79 13.09
C LEU A 109 -7.26 -16.14 11.64
N LEU A 110 -6.49 -17.02 10.99
CA LEU A 110 -6.72 -17.42 9.60
C LEU A 110 -8.09 -18.09 9.39
N LEU A 111 -8.59 -18.87 10.37
CA LEU A 111 -9.94 -19.44 10.34
C LEU A 111 -11.02 -18.38 10.55
N SER A 112 -10.79 -17.38 11.39
CA SER A 112 -11.73 -16.27 11.59
C SER A 112 -11.95 -15.51 10.28
N TYR A 113 -10.90 -15.29 9.49
CA TYR A 113 -10.97 -14.68 8.17
C TYR A 113 -11.55 -15.57 7.06
N LYS A 114 -11.52 -16.89 7.21
CA LYS A 114 -12.31 -17.78 6.35
C LYS A 114 -13.83 -17.61 6.58
N ILE A 115 -14.25 -17.03 7.71
CA ILE A 115 -15.65 -16.90 8.13
C ILE A 115 -16.15 -15.46 8.07
N THR A 116 -15.32 -14.46 8.38
CA THR A 116 -15.65 -13.04 8.16
C THR A 116 -15.48 -12.69 6.68
N LYS A 117 -16.41 -11.91 6.13
CA LYS A 117 -16.23 -11.30 4.80
C LYS A 117 -14.86 -10.61 4.80
N ALA A 118 -13.95 -11.04 3.92
CA ALA A 118 -12.69 -10.35 3.69
C ALA A 118 -12.97 -8.85 3.61
N VAL A 119 -12.33 -8.07 4.47
CA VAL A 119 -12.38 -6.61 4.39
C VAL A 119 -11.68 -6.26 3.09
N ASP A 120 -12.40 -5.63 2.17
CA ASP A 120 -11.84 -5.23 0.87
C ASP A 120 -10.82 -4.11 1.10
N THR A 121 -9.53 -4.45 1.02
CA THR A 121 -8.43 -3.50 1.23
C THR A 121 -8.35 -2.42 0.17
N ASN A 122 -9.03 -2.61 -0.98
CA ASN A 122 -9.11 -1.62 -2.03
C ASN A 122 -10.24 -0.60 -1.79
N GLN A 123 -11.15 -0.87 -0.85
CA GLN A 123 -12.31 -0.01 -0.59
C GLN A 123 -11.94 1.46 -0.31
N PRO A 124 -10.89 1.79 0.48
CA PRO A 124 -10.52 3.19 0.72
C PRO A 124 -10.08 3.91 -0.57
N TYR A 125 -9.34 3.20 -1.44
CA TYR A 125 -8.87 3.78 -2.70
C TYR A 125 -9.99 3.94 -3.72
N GLN A 126 -10.87 2.94 -3.83
CA GLN A 126 -12.08 3.05 -4.65
C GLN A 126 -13.00 4.19 -4.19
N ALA A 127 -13.14 4.37 -2.86
CA ALA A 127 -13.88 5.48 -2.30
C ALA A 127 -13.23 6.83 -2.66
N PHE A 128 -11.90 6.92 -2.61
CA PHE A 128 -11.18 8.11 -3.08
C PHE A 128 -11.45 8.40 -4.56
N LEU A 129 -11.33 7.40 -5.44
CA LEU A 129 -11.58 7.57 -6.88
C LEU A 129 -13.03 7.95 -7.19
N SER A 130 -13.99 7.45 -6.41
CA SER A 130 -15.40 7.83 -6.52
C SER A 130 -15.61 9.29 -6.10
N ASN A 131 -15.06 9.69 -4.96
CA ASN A 131 -15.10 11.08 -4.49
C ASN A 131 -14.38 12.05 -5.45
N LEU A 132 -13.34 11.57 -6.13
CA LEU A 132 -12.62 12.32 -7.16
C LEU A 132 -13.55 12.70 -8.31
N LEU A 133 -14.54 11.87 -8.67
CA LEU A 133 -15.54 12.19 -9.68
C LEU A 133 -16.66 13.09 -9.14
N ASP A 134 -17.14 12.82 -7.92
CA ASP A 134 -18.40 13.37 -7.42
C ASP A 134 -18.26 14.75 -6.76
N ASP A 135 -17.23 14.99 -5.94
CA ASP A 135 -17.16 16.17 -5.05
C ASP A 135 -15.73 16.73 -4.89
N HIS A 136 -14.92 16.64 -5.95
CA HIS A 136 -13.54 17.07 -5.88
C HIS A 136 -13.35 18.54 -6.35
N PRO A 137 -12.68 19.40 -5.55
CA PRO A 137 -12.61 20.85 -5.82
C PRO A 137 -11.69 21.24 -6.99
N PHE A 138 -10.76 20.37 -7.40
CA PHE A 138 -9.71 20.69 -8.38
C PHE A 138 -9.94 20.07 -9.77
N TYR A 139 -11.18 20.06 -10.27
CA TYR A 139 -11.43 19.70 -11.66
C TYR A 139 -10.90 20.79 -12.61
N ASP A 140 -10.33 20.39 -13.75
CA ASP A 140 -9.69 21.27 -14.72
C ASP A 140 -10.37 21.24 -16.11
N LEU A 141 -11.46 20.49 -16.22
CA LEU A 141 -12.27 20.32 -17.41
C LEU A 141 -13.76 20.14 -17.05
N THR A 142 -14.64 20.66 -17.88
CA THR A 142 -16.09 20.38 -17.78
C THR A 142 -16.65 19.97 -19.14
N PHE A 143 -17.30 18.81 -19.21
CA PHE A 143 -18.08 18.43 -20.37
C PHE A 143 -19.51 18.95 -20.22
N THR A 144 -20.07 19.51 -21.29
CA THR A 144 -21.47 19.94 -21.30
C THR A 144 -22.24 19.24 -22.41
N ILE A 145 -23.35 18.59 -22.07
CA ILE A 145 -24.28 17.96 -23.02
C ILE A 145 -25.59 18.76 -23.02
N ARG A 146 -25.92 19.37 -24.17
CA ARG A 146 -27.13 20.19 -24.30
C ARG A 146 -28.35 19.32 -24.59
N LEU A 147 -29.37 19.41 -23.75
CA LEU A 147 -30.65 18.73 -23.97
C LEU A 147 -31.54 19.49 -24.95
N ASP A 148 -31.66 20.80 -24.73
CA ASP A 148 -32.44 21.82 -25.48
C ASP A 148 -31.72 23.18 -25.39
N ASP A 149 -32.30 24.27 -25.91
CA ASP A 149 -31.65 25.62 -25.94
C ASP A 149 -31.34 26.20 -24.54
N GLU A 150 -32.03 25.77 -23.48
CA GLU A 150 -31.81 26.28 -22.11
C GLU A 150 -31.31 25.22 -21.09
N GLN A 151 -31.47 23.92 -21.36
CA GLN A 151 -31.06 22.86 -20.42
C GLN A 151 -29.79 22.14 -20.90
N HIS A 152 -28.82 22.02 -20.00
CA HIS A 152 -27.60 21.27 -20.24
C HIS A 152 -27.18 20.50 -18.98
N TYR A 153 -26.58 19.34 -19.18
CA TYR A 153 -25.86 18.62 -18.14
C TYR A 153 -24.39 19.03 -18.17
N SER A 154 -23.79 19.19 -17.01
CA SER A 154 -22.38 19.53 -16.82
C SER A 154 -21.70 18.45 -16.02
N PHE A 155 -20.58 17.96 -16.53
CA PHE A 155 -19.78 16.89 -15.93
C PHE A 155 -18.36 17.42 -15.69
N PRO A 156 -18.00 17.80 -14.45
CA PRO A 156 -16.63 18.13 -14.11
C PRO A 156 -15.74 16.89 -14.25
N ALA A 157 -14.50 17.08 -14.69
CA ALA A 157 -13.54 15.99 -14.88
C ALA A 157 -12.08 16.49 -14.79
N HIS A 158 -11.17 15.52 -14.68
CA HIS A 158 -9.72 15.73 -14.57
C HIS A 158 -9.02 15.25 -15.85
N ARG A 159 -8.28 16.15 -16.53
CA ARG A 159 -7.57 15.83 -17.78
C ARG A 159 -6.56 14.72 -17.60
N PHE A 160 -5.75 14.78 -16.53
CA PHE A 160 -4.71 13.78 -16.28
C PHE A 160 -5.31 12.36 -16.21
N LEU A 161 -6.46 12.20 -15.54
CA LEU A 161 -7.08 10.91 -15.34
C LEU A 161 -7.64 10.36 -16.65
N LEU A 162 -8.33 11.22 -17.42
CA LEU A 162 -8.85 10.85 -18.73
C LEU A 162 -7.72 10.50 -19.70
N ALA A 163 -6.61 11.24 -19.67
CA ALA A 163 -5.44 11.01 -20.50
C ALA A 163 -4.66 9.74 -20.12
N ALA A 164 -4.66 9.37 -18.83
CA ALA A 164 -4.12 8.11 -18.33
C ALA A 164 -4.97 6.92 -18.79
N ARG A 165 -6.29 7.01 -18.62
CA ARG A 165 -7.24 5.91 -18.84
C ARG A 165 -7.71 5.73 -20.29
N SER A 166 -7.50 6.72 -21.15
CA SER A 166 -7.96 6.66 -22.54
C SER A 166 -7.03 7.40 -23.50
N THR A 167 -6.55 6.65 -24.48
CA THR A 167 -5.76 7.17 -25.60
C THR A 167 -6.55 8.19 -26.43
N PHE A 168 -7.85 7.95 -26.64
CA PHE A 168 -8.74 8.88 -27.32
C PHE A 168 -8.84 10.22 -26.59
N PHE A 169 -9.15 10.20 -25.28
CA PHE A 169 -9.21 11.44 -24.50
C PHE A 169 -7.87 12.15 -24.48
N ARG A 170 -6.76 11.40 -24.32
CA ARG A 170 -5.41 11.95 -24.41
C ARG A 170 -5.20 12.71 -25.72
N GLN A 171 -5.40 12.08 -26.87
CA GLN A 171 -5.23 12.72 -28.19
C GLN A 171 -6.13 13.94 -28.35
N GLN A 172 -7.40 13.84 -27.97
CA GLN A 172 -8.35 14.94 -28.10
C GLN A 172 -7.99 16.14 -27.21
N LEU A 173 -7.46 15.91 -26.01
CA LEU A 173 -6.96 16.95 -25.11
C LEU A 173 -5.70 17.64 -25.65
N LEU A 174 -4.88 16.92 -26.41
CA LEU A 174 -3.69 17.47 -27.07
C LEU A 174 -4.01 18.27 -28.34
N ASP A 175 -5.05 17.85 -29.06
CA ASP A 175 -5.42 18.41 -30.36
C ASP A 175 -6.63 19.35 -30.24
N ARG A 176 -7.83 18.79 -30.42
CA ARG A 176 -9.06 19.55 -30.62
C ARG A 176 -9.50 20.33 -29.38
N TRP A 177 -9.28 19.78 -28.19
CA TRP A 177 -9.71 20.35 -26.90
C TRP A 177 -8.58 21.05 -26.15
N ARG A 178 -7.43 21.26 -26.82
CA ARG A 178 -6.28 21.93 -26.24
C ARG A 178 -6.66 23.31 -25.70
N GLY A 179 -6.36 23.54 -24.42
CA GLY A 179 -6.64 24.80 -23.73
C GLY A 179 -8.12 25.10 -23.45
N GLN A 180 -9.05 24.22 -23.81
CA GLN A 180 -10.48 24.43 -23.55
C GLN A 180 -10.84 23.99 -22.14
N THR A 181 -11.38 24.88 -21.30
CA THR A 181 -11.91 24.54 -19.97
C THR A 181 -13.27 23.86 -20.04
N THR A 182 -14.03 24.09 -21.12
CA THR A 182 -15.36 23.50 -21.32
C THR A 182 -15.47 22.87 -22.71
N VAL A 183 -15.82 21.59 -22.77
CA VAL A 183 -16.01 20.83 -24.00
C VAL A 183 -17.49 20.54 -24.21
N LYS A 184 -18.02 20.96 -25.37
CA LYS A 184 -19.42 20.75 -25.73
C LYS A 184 -19.58 19.44 -26.50
N LEU A 185 -20.38 18.54 -25.98
CA LEU A 185 -20.74 17.27 -26.61
C LEU A 185 -22.16 17.36 -27.18
N SER A 186 -22.39 16.70 -28.32
CA SER A 186 -23.72 16.68 -28.96
C SER A 186 -24.58 15.57 -28.37
N LYS A 187 -25.82 15.89 -27.98
CA LYS A 187 -26.84 14.91 -27.55
C LYS A 187 -27.13 13.84 -28.60
N SER A 188 -26.96 14.16 -29.88
CA SER A 188 -27.14 13.19 -30.97
C SER A 188 -26.07 12.09 -30.98
N LEU A 189 -24.96 12.30 -30.27
CA LEU A 189 -23.82 11.37 -30.22
C LEU A 189 -23.68 10.73 -28.84
N VAL A 190 -24.12 11.41 -27.78
CA VAL A 190 -23.86 11.00 -26.40
C VAL A 190 -25.08 11.28 -25.53
N ASP A 191 -25.66 10.21 -24.99
CA ASP A 191 -26.71 10.27 -23.97
C ASP A 191 -26.10 10.70 -22.61
N PRO A 192 -26.72 11.64 -21.87
CA PRO A 192 -26.16 12.16 -20.62
C PRO A 192 -25.97 11.11 -19.51
N GLU A 193 -26.95 10.22 -19.33
CA GLU A 193 -26.89 9.18 -18.30
C GLU A 193 -25.81 8.15 -18.64
N ALA A 194 -25.75 7.73 -19.91
CA ALA A 194 -24.68 6.86 -20.38
C ALA A 194 -23.29 7.51 -20.25
N PHE A 195 -23.16 8.81 -20.52
CA PHE A 195 -21.89 9.50 -20.37
C PHE A 195 -21.43 9.59 -18.91
N ALA A 196 -22.36 9.84 -17.98
CA ALA A 196 -22.08 9.81 -16.55
C ALA A 196 -21.53 8.43 -16.14
N ALA A 197 -22.17 7.36 -16.60
CA ALA A 197 -21.72 5.99 -16.33
C ALA A 197 -20.36 5.66 -16.98
N VAL A 198 -20.09 6.19 -18.18
CA VAL A 198 -18.76 6.05 -18.82
C VAL A 198 -17.68 6.77 -18.01
N LEU A 199 -17.96 7.97 -17.49
CA LEU A 199 -17.03 8.67 -16.60
C LEU A 199 -16.81 7.89 -15.31
N GLN A 200 -17.87 7.37 -14.69
CA GLN A 200 -17.76 6.50 -13.52
C GLN A 200 -16.84 5.30 -13.79
N TYR A 201 -17.00 4.64 -14.94
CA TYR A 201 -16.13 3.54 -15.35
C TYR A 201 -14.67 3.98 -15.52
N LEU A 202 -14.41 5.13 -16.15
CA LEU A 202 -13.05 5.64 -16.32
C LEU A 202 -12.36 5.92 -14.97
N TYR A 203 -13.10 6.43 -13.99
CA TYR A 203 -12.58 6.79 -12.66
C TYR A 203 -12.45 5.60 -11.72
N THR A 204 -13.40 4.67 -11.74
CA THR A 204 -13.52 3.63 -10.71
C THR A 204 -13.26 2.23 -11.23
N GLY A 205 -13.25 2.03 -12.56
CA GLY A 205 -13.24 0.72 -13.19
C GLY A 205 -14.55 -0.06 -13.06
N HIS A 206 -15.59 0.51 -12.44
CA HIS A 206 -16.89 -0.15 -12.24
C HIS A 206 -17.93 0.37 -13.21
N LEU A 207 -18.80 -0.51 -13.72
CA LEU A 207 -19.93 -0.12 -14.55
C LEU A 207 -21.11 0.47 -13.74
N GLY A 208 -21.12 0.26 -12.42
CA GLY A 208 -22.23 0.65 -11.55
C GLY A 208 -23.47 -0.26 -11.71
N ASP A 209 -24.49 0.00 -10.88
CA ASP A 209 -25.81 -0.61 -11.04
C ASP A 209 -26.65 0.26 -11.98
N VAL A 210 -26.49 0.01 -13.28
CA VAL A 210 -27.14 0.80 -14.34
C VAL A 210 -28.26 0.01 -15.00
N GLU A 211 -29.35 0.71 -15.34
CA GLU A 211 -30.45 0.11 -16.06
C GLU A 211 -30.00 -0.40 -17.44
N ARG A 212 -30.66 -1.46 -17.92
CA ARG A 212 -30.34 -2.09 -19.22
C ARG A 212 -30.28 -1.09 -20.39
N GLY A 213 -31.17 -0.10 -20.42
CA GLY A 213 -31.17 0.93 -21.47
C GLY A 213 -29.94 1.83 -21.43
N VAL A 214 -29.47 2.20 -20.23
CA VAL A 214 -28.23 2.96 -20.04
C VAL A 214 -27.04 2.14 -20.49
N LEU A 215 -27.00 0.85 -20.15
CA LEU A 215 -25.93 -0.07 -20.54
C LEU A 215 -25.83 -0.24 -22.08
N GLU A 216 -26.96 -0.31 -22.77
CA GLU A 216 -27.02 -0.31 -24.25
C GLU A 216 -26.48 1.01 -24.84
N ASN A 217 -26.82 2.16 -24.23
CA ASN A 217 -26.28 3.45 -24.63
C ASN A 217 -24.77 3.58 -24.33
N MET A 218 -24.28 3.00 -23.23
CA MET A 218 -22.84 2.95 -22.92
C MET A 218 -22.05 2.21 -23.99
N VAL A 219 -22.60 1.13 -24.57
CA VAL A 219 -21.97 0.44 -25.71
C VAL A 219 -21.84 1.37 -26.92
N PHE A 220 -22.88 2.15 -27.21
CA PHE A 220 -22.85 3.12 -28.31
C PHE A 220 -21.81 4.22 -28.05
N VAL A 221 -21.82 4.83 -26.87
CA VAL A 221 -20.88 5.90 -26.49
C VAL A 221 -19.44 5.37 -26.43
N GLY A 222 -19.21 4.20 -25.84
CA GLY A 222 -17.90 3.58 -25.72
C GLY A 222 -17.24 3.30 -27.07
N ARG A 223 -18.01 2.95 -28.10
CA ARG A 223 -17.49 2.81 -29.48
C ARG A 223 -17.03 4.14 -30.08
N HIS A 224 -17.72 5.23 -29.77
CA HIS A 224 -17.33 6.57 -30.24
C HIS A 224 -16.13 7.15 -29.50
N LEU A 225 -15.94 6.75 -28.24
CA LEU A 225 -14.83 7.16 -27.39
C LEU A 225 -13.65 6.18 -27.42
N GLU A 226 -13.70 5.17 -28.28
CA GLU A 226 -12.66 4.14 -28.46
C GLU A 226 -12.31 3.40 -27.14
N LEU A 227 -13.34 2.96 -26.41
CA LEU A 227 -13.23 2.20 -25.16
C LEU A 227 -13.65 0.72 -25.36
N PRO A 228 -12.85 -0.10 -26.06
CA PRO A 228 -13.26 -1.45 -26.48
C PRO A 228 -13.50 -2.41 -25.30
N GLU A 229 -12.73 -2.32 -24.22
CA GLU A 229 -12.86 -3.20 -23.06
C GLU A 229 -14.14 -2.93 -22.27
N MET A 230 -14.45 -1.64 -22.04
CA MET A 230 -15.73 -1.24 -21.46
C MET A 230 -16.90 -1.73 -22.32
N VAL A 231 -16.80 -1.58 -23.65
CA VAL A 231 -17.82 -2.05 -24.60
C VAL A 231 -18.03 -3.56 -24.47
N GLN A 232 -16.96 -4.34 -24.43
CA GLN A 232 -17.03 -5.79 -24.26
C GLN A 232 -17.71 -6.14 -22.93
N ARG A 233 -17.30 -5.48 -21.85
CA ARG A 233 -17.88 -5.71 -20.51
C ARG A 233 -19.37 -5.37 -20.45
N CYS A 234 -19.79 -4.27 -21.05
CA CYS A 234 -21.21 -3.92 -21.15
C CYS A 234 -22.00 -4.98 -21.94
N GLN A 235 -21.42 -5.52 -23.02
CA GLN A 235 -22.05 -6.59 -23.81
C GLN A 235 -22.17 -7.90 -23.02
N ASP A 236 -21.14 -8.27 -22.26
CA ASP A 236 -21.15 -9.47 -21.42
C ASP A 236 -22.21 -9.37 -20.32
N ALA A 237 -22.35 -8.18 -19.70
CA ALA A 237 -23.38 -7.88 -18.71
C ALA A 237 -24.80 -7.91 -19.32
N LEU A 238 -24.99 -7.38 -20.53
CA LEU A 238 -26.27 -7.47 -21.27
C LEU A 238 -26.66 -8.90 -21.65
N ALA A 239 -25.66 -9.78 -21.84
CA ALA A 239 -25.86 -11.18 -22.18
C ALA A 239 -26.11 -12.09 -20.97
N GLU A 240 -26.13 -11.55 -19.74
CA GLU A 240 -26.26 -12.30 -18.47
C GLU A 240 -25.24 -13.45 -18.34
N THR A 241 -24.04 -13.29 -18.93
CA THR A 241 -23.01 -14.32 -18.89
C THR A 241 -22.45 -14.42 -17.47
N HIS A 242 -22.54 -15.59 -16.83
CA HIS A 242 -22.13 -15.85 -15.44
C HIS A 242 -20.59 -15.84 -15.19
N GLN A 243 -19.85 -14.90 -15.79
CA GLN A 243 -18.57 -14.50 -15.20
C GLN A 243 -18.89 -13.59 -14.02
N THR A 244 -18.49 -13.99 -12.82
CA THR A 244 -18.83 -13.29 -11.58
C THR A 244 -18.34 -11.86 -11.67
N SER A 245 -19.23 -10.86 -11.64
CA SER A 245 -18.93 -9.41 -11.70
C SER A 245 -17.65 -9.01 -10.96
N ARG A 246 -17.39 -9.63 -9.81
CA ARG A 246 -16.21 -9.42 -8.95
C ARG A 246 -14.87 -9.68 -9.65
N THR A 247 -14.75 -10.65 -10.54
CA THR A 247 -13.48 -10.93 -11.24
C THR A 247 -13.15 -9.82 -12.24
N TYR A 248 -14.16 -9.27 -12.91
CA TYR A 248 -13.99 -8.06 -13.74
C TYR A 248 -13.63 -6.83 -12.90
N ASP A 249 -14.28 -6.64 -11.75
CA ASP A 249 -14.01 -5.50 -10.87
C ASP A 249 -12.56 -5.49 -10.38
N VAL A 250 -12.02 -6.64 -9.97
CA VAL A 250 -10.62 -6.78 -9.54
C VAL A 250 -9.66 -6.49 -10.70
N LYS A 251 -9.91 -7.08 -11.88
CA LYS A 251 -9.07 -6.89 -13.07
C LYS A 251 -9.05 -5.44 -13.56
N GLU A 252 -10.20 -4.78 -13.57
CA GLU A 252 -10.30 -3.38 -13.98
C GLU A 252 -9.61 -2.44 -13.00
N LEU A 253 -9.68 -2.71 -11.69
CA LEU A 253 -8.96 -1.93 -10.71
C LEU A 253 -7.44 -2.09 -10.84
N ALA A 254 -6.96 -3.32 -11.07
CA ALA A 254 -5.55 -3.59 -11.32
C ALA A 254 -5.08 -2.81 -12.56
N LYS A 255 -5.82 -2.88 -13.66
CA LYS A 255 -5.53 -2.11 -14.86
C LYS A 255 -5.54 -0.60 -14.62
N LEU A 256 -6.52 -0.10 -13.85
CA LEU A 256 -6.59 1.32 -13.49
C LEU A 256 -5.32 1.76 -12.75
N ARG A 257 -4.82 0.96 -11.82
CA ARG A 257 -3.55 1.23 -11.13
C ARG A 257 -2.37 1.23 -12.10
N MET A 258 -2.28 0.26 -13.01
CA MET A 258 -1.21 0.22 -14.02
C MET A 258 -1.23 1.45 -14.93
N ASP A 259 -2.40 1.90 -15.38
CA ASP A 259 -2.53 3.11 -16.19
C ASP A 259 -2.06 4.36 -15.42
N LEU A 260 -2.39 4.45 -14.13
CA LEU A 260 -1.94 5.54 -13.26
C LEU A 260 -0.46 5.48 -12.93
N GLU A 261 0.10 4.28 -12.77
CA GLU A 261 1.52 4.07 -12.55
C GLU A 261 2.34 4.45 -13.79
N HIS A 262 1.92 4.00 -14.97
CA HIS A 262 2.54 4.44 -16.23
C HIS A 262 2.43 5.97 -16.40
N PHE A 263 1.31 6.56 -15.99
CA PHE A 263 1.18 8.02 -16.00
C PHE A 263 2.10 8.70 -14.98
N LEU A 264 2.28 8.12 -13.79
CA LEU A 264 3.20 8.58 -12.77
C LEU A 264 4.66 8.53 -13.26
N GLN A 265 5.07 7.51 -14.02
CA GLN A 265 6.42 7.48 -14.60
C GLN A 265 6.70 8.73 -15.44
N ARG A 266 5.70 9.22 -16.19
CA ARG A 266 5.83 10.46 -16.96
C ARG A 266 5.99 11.68 -16.08
N ILE A 267 5.36 11.69 -14.90
CA ILE A 267 5.52 12.75 -13.90
C ILE A 267 6.92 12.72 -13.30
N LEU A 268 7.44 11.54 -12.94
CA LEU A 268 8.79 11.39 -12.40
C LEU A 268 9.85 11.78 -13.43
N ASN A 269 9.67 11.41 -14.70
CA ASN A 269 10.51 11.85 -15.81
C ASN A 269 10.49 13.37 -16.03
N ALA A 270 9.41 14.05 -15.62
CA ALA A 270 9.34 15.50 -15.64
C ALA A 270 9.89 16.17 -14.38
N GLY A 271 10.15 15.40 -13.32
CA GLY A 271 10.89 15.86 -12.16
C GLY A 271 12.30 16.31 -12.56
N ALA A 272 12.77 17.39 -11.96
CA ALA A 272 14.09 17.94 -12.26
C ALA A 272 14.62 18.81 -11.12
N TYR A 273 15.94 18.99 -11.09
CA TYR A 273 16.61 19.85 -10.12
C TYR A 273 16.56 21.32 -10.56
N TYR A 274 16.41 22.24 -9.61
CA TYR A 274 16.41 23.68 -9.85
C TYR A 274 17.63 24.37 -9.25
N LEU A 275 17.97 25.51 -9.83
CA LEU A 275 18.96 26.43 -9.27
C LEU A 275 18.24 27.53 -8.48
N ASP A 276 18.86 27.96 -7.38
CA ASP A 276 18.41 29.18 -6.71
C ASP A 276 18.58 30.35 -7.68
N ASN A 277 17.54 31.17 -7.80
CA ASN A 277 17.71 32.46 -8.43
C ASN A 277 18.47 33.35 -7.44
N ASP A 278 19.59 33.91 -7.86
CA ASP A 278 20.18 35.09 -7.21
C ASP A 278 19.16 36.22 -7.28
N ASP A 279 18.27 36.34 -6.29
CA ASP A 279 17.19 37.32 -6.28
C ASP A 279 17.76 38.73 -6.01
N ASP A 280 18.13 39.43 -7.09
CA ASP A 280 18.31 40.88 -7.09
C ASP A 280 16.92 41.53 -7.17
N GLY A 281 16.24 41.58 -6.02
CA GLY A 281 14.80 41.80 -5.79
C GLY A 281 14.08 42.91 -6.58
N THR A 282 13.96 42.77 -7.90
CA THR A 282 13.40 43.79 -8.79
C THR A 282 12.43 43.28 -9.85
N THR A 283 12.06 41.99 -9.89
CA THR A 283 11.07 41.48 -10.85
C THR A 283 9.98 40.63 -10.22
N SER A 284 8.73 41.11 -10.36
CA SER A 284 7.49 40.55 -9.82
C SER A 284 7.00 39.25 -10.48
N SER A 285 7.86 38.52 -11.19
CA SER A 285 7.52 37.24 -11.81
C SER A 285 8.64 36.24 -11.48
N SER A 286 8.39 35.39 -10.49
CA SER A 286 9.32 34.32 -10.11
C SER A 286 9.43 33.35 -11.29
N THR A 287 10.57 33.35 -11.96
CA THR A 287 10.93 32.36 -12.98
C THR A 287 11.83 31.33 -12.31
N MET A 288 11.57 30.04 -12.42
CA MET A 288 12.41 28.98 -11.89
C MET A 288 13.04 28.19 -13.04
N LEU A 289 14.35 27.97 -12.95
CA LEU A 289 15.13 27.33 -14.01
C LEU A 289 15.50 25.91 -13.57
N LEU A 290 15.09 24.92 -14.37
CA LEU A 290 15.35 23.51 -14.15
C LEU A 290 16.52 23.04 -15.01
N THR A 291 17.49 22.36 -14.41
CA THR A 291 18.75 21.96 -15.04
C THR A 291 18.70 20.51 -15.51
N GLU A 292 18.85 19.57 -14.59
CA GLU A 292 18.99 18.14 -14.84
C GLU A 292 17.72 17.41 -14.43
N ARG A 293 17.34 16.37 -15.19
CA ARG A 293 16.19 15.53 -14.87
C ARG A 293 16.48 14.73 -13.60
N PHE A 294 15.42 14.46 -12.83
CA PHE A 294 15.51 13.64 -11.64
C PHE A 294 15.89 12.19 -11.99
N LEU A 295 15.26 11.63 -13.03
CA LEU A 295 15.59 10.33 -13.58
C LEU A 295 16.46 10.48 -14.84
N ASP A 296 17.43 9.57 -14.99
CA ASP A 296 18.25 9.43 -16.20
C ASP A 296 17.41 8.80 -17.34
N VAL A 297 16.69 9.64 -18.08
CA VAL A 297 15.85 9.22 -19.21
C VAL A 297 16.61 9.35 -20.53
N GLN A 298 16.49 8.37 -21.43
CA GLN A 298 17.09 8.47 -22.79
C GLN A 298 16.41 9.59 -23.59
N GLU A 299 17.20 10.45 -24.25
CA GLU A 299 16.77 11.69 -24.94
C GLU A 299 15.61 11.50 -25.96
N GLU A 300 15.40 10.30 -26.49
CA GLU A 300 14.39 10.01 -27.52
C GLU A 300 12.95 9.87 -26.99
N GLU A 301 12.75 9.75 -25.67
CA GLU A 301 11.41 9.69 -25.04
C GLU A 301 10.87 11.06 -24.57
N VAL A 302 11.67 12.13 -24.71
CA VAL A 302 11.36 13.47 -24.19
C VAL A 302 10.49 14.27 -25.17
N GLN A 303 9.38 13.72 -25.63
CA GLN A 303 8.25 14.58 -25.96
C GLN A 303 7.54 14.85 -24.63
N VAL A 304 7.74 16.05 -24.07
CA VAL A 304 6.97 16.51 -22.91
C VAL A 304 5.54 16.79 -23.38
N GLU A 305 4.81 15.72 -23.67
CA GLU A 305 3.36 15.76 -23.77
C GLU A 305 2.84 16.38 -22.45
N PRO A 306 1.85 17.29 -22.51
CA PRO A 306 1.35 17.96 -21.34
C PRO A 306 0.87 16.95 -20.31
N LEU A 307 1.49 17.00 -19.14
CA LEU A 307 1.12 16.20 -17.98
C LEU A 307 -0.21 16.63 -17.36
N PHE A 308 -0.72 17.81 -17.75
CA PHE A 308 -1.88 18.44 -17.13
C PHE A 308 -1.72 18.68 -15.62
N ALA A 309 -0.46 18.79 -15.17
CA ALA A 309 -0.13 19.22 -13.81
C ALA A 309 -0.72 20.61 -13.53
N ASP A 310 -1.25 20.79 -12.33
CA ASP A 310 -1.89 22.02 -11.85
C ASP A 310 -1.17 22.63 -10.64
N VAL A 311 -0.12 21.96 -10.13
CA VAL A 311 0.76 22.42 -9.07
C VAL A 311 2.15 21.78 -9.23
N ALA A 312 3.18 22.45 -8.72
CA ALA A 312 4.51 21.88 -8.60
C ALA A 312 4.94 21.84 -7.13
N VAL A 313 5.50 20.70 -6.70
CA VAL A 313 6.08 20.55 -5.37
C VAL A 313 7.58 20.77 -5.47
N ARG A 314 8.08 21.76 -4.74
CA ARG A 314 9.50 22.08 -4.61
C ARG A 314 10.04 21.43 -3.34
N LEU A 315 11.03 20.58 -3.48
CA LEU A 315 11.76 19.97 -2.37
C LEU A 315 12.96 20.84 -2.03
N ASP A 316 13.01 21.33 -0.80
CA ASP A 316 14.04 22.29 -0.37
C ASP A 316 15.37 21.59 0.01
N ASP A 317 15.36 20.28 0.27
CA ASP A 317 16.52 19.53 0.78
C ASP A 317 17.59 19.29 -0.30
N ASP A 318 17.18 18.88 -1.50
CA ASP A 318 18.05 18.57 -2.65
C ASP A 318 17.74 19.42 -3.89
N LYS A 319 16.85 20.39 -3.74
CA LYS A 319 16.42 21.29 -4.81
C LYS A 319 15.78 20.57 -5.99
N ALA A 320 15.04 19.49 -5.75
CA ALA A 320 14.19 18.90 -6.77
C ALA A 320 12.83 19.61 -6.89
N LEU A 321 12.21 19.53 -8.06
CA LEU A 321 10.86 20.00 -8.32
C LEU A 321 10.09 18.97 -9.14
N PHE A 322 8.86 18.67 -8.71
CA PHE A 322 7.97 17.71 -9.35
C PHE A 322 6.65 18.37 -9.76
N PRO A 323 6.29 18.38 -11.07
CA PRO A 323 4.97 18.83 -11.52
C PRO A 323 3.92 17.74 -11.27
N VAL A 324 2.94 18.00 -10.42
CA VAL A 324 1.98 17.00 -9.93
C VAL A 324 0.53 17.52 -9.98
N HIS A 325 -0.40 16.71 -9.47
CA HIS A 325 -1.83 17.02 -9.48
C HIS A 325 -2.31 17.26 -8.05
N ARG A 326 -2.93 18.42 -7.78
CA ARG A 326 -3.56 18.74 -6.49
C ARG A 326 -4.53 17.65 -6.08
N ALA A 327 -5.22 17.07 -7.06
CA ALA A 327 -6.21 16.03 -6.84
C ALA A 327 -5.67 14.76 -6.18
N PHE A 328 -4.45 14.34 -6.50
CA PHE A 328 -3.80 13.23 -5.82
C PHE A 328 -3.06 13.65 -4.56
N LEU A 329 -2.49 14.86 -4.51
CA LEU A 329 -1.86 15.38 -3.29
C LEU A 329 -2.86 15.42 -2.12
N CYS A 330 -4.12 15.78 -2.36
CA CYS A 330 -5.15 15.88 -1.33
C CYS A 330 -5.54 14.54 -0.66
N ARG A 331 -5.00 13.41 -1.12
CA ARG A 331 -5.05 12.15 -0.35
C ARG A 331 -4.27 12.23 0.96
N SER A 332 -3.24 13.08 1.01
CA SER A 332 -2.56 13.47 2.24
C SER A 332 -3.34 14.58 2.93
N VAL A 333 -3.59 14.41 4.23
CA VAL A 333 -4.22 15.45 5.06
C VAL A 333 -3.33 16.70 5.14
N TYR A 334 -2.00 16.53 5.11
CA TYR A 334 -1.04 17.63 5.06
C TYR A 334 -1.30 18.53 3.85
N PHE A 335 -1.24 17.95 2.64
CA PHE A 335 -1.44 18.70 1.40
C PHE A 335 -2.86 19.22 1.26
N LYS A 336 -3.88 18.45 1.68
CA LYS A 336 -5.27 18.91 1.66
C LYS A 336 -5.43 20.19 2.48
N ASN A 337 -4.94 20.21 3.72
CA ASN A 337 -5.05 21.39 4.59
C ASN A 337 -4.23 22.57 4.05
N MET A 338 -3.07 22.30 3.45
CA MET A 338 -2.21 23.32 2.83
C MET A 338 -2.88 23.95 1.59
N LEU A 339 -3.57 23.16 0.77
CA LEU A 339 -4.13 23.57 -0.52
C LEU A 339 -5.57 24.08 -0.45
N ASP A 340 -6.40 23.60 0.50
CA ASP A 340 -7.79 24.03 0.70
C ASP A 340 -7.92 25.13 1.77
N GLY A 341 -6.85 25.38 2.55
CA GLY A 341 -6.88 26.24 3.73
C GLY A 341 -6.67 27.74 3.47
N THR A 342 -6.51 28.48 4.56
CA THR A 342 -6.16 29.93 4.54
C THR A 342 -4.67 30.18 4.38
N PHE A 343 -3.90 29.15 4.07
CA PHE A 343 -2.45 29.20 3.94
C PHE A 343 -2.04 29.97 2.68
N PHE A 344 -0.80 30.46 2.65
CA PHE A 344 -0.28 31.23 1.52
C PHE A 344 -0.21 30.34 0.27
N GLU A 345 0.13 29.07 0.48
CA GLU A 345 0.28 28.00 -0.50
C GLU A 345 -1.01 27.74 -1.28
N ALA A 346 -2.18 27.86 -0.64
CA ALA A 346 -3.48 27.71 -1.30
C ALA A 346 -3.72 28.76 -2.40
N ASN A 347 -3.10 29.94 -2.27
CA ASN A 347 -3.17 31.05 -3.21
C ASN A 347 -1.79 31.38 -3.81
N ALA A 348 -0.89 30.40 -3.87
CA ALA A 348 0.45 30.59 -4.42
C ALA A 348 0.35 31.17 -5.85
N ALA A 349 1.05 32.27 -6.07
CA ALA A 349 1.11 32.87 -7.40
C ALA A 349 1.78 31.88 -8.38
N PRO A 350 1.31 31.81 -9.63
CA PRO A 350 1.91 30.94 -10.62
C PRO A 350 3.36 31.39 -10.91
N THR A 351 4.27 30.44 -10.87
CA THR A 351 5.70 30.59 -11.18
C THR A 351 5.95 30.04 -12.58
N THR A 352 6.76 30.74 -13.37
CA THR A 352 7.17 30.27 -14.69
C THR A 352 8.34 29.32 -14.54
N ILE A 353 8.14 28.04 -14.84
CA ILE A 353 9.13 26.97 -14.72
C ILE A 353 9.70 26.68 -16.11
N VAL A 354 11.02 26.77 -16.27
CA VAL A 354 11.69 26.61 -17.57
C VAL A 354 12.65 25.43 -17.51
N TYR A 355 12.42 24.43 -18.37
CA TYR A 355 13.32 23.30 -18.55
C TYR A 355 14.42 23.64 -19.56
N GLN A 356 15.69 23.60 -19.13
CA GLN A 356 16.82 23.99 -19.98
C GLN A 356 17.04 23.04 -21.16
N ASP A 357 16.82 21.74 -20.96
CA ASP A 357 17.06 20.68 -21.96
C ASP A 357 16.17 20.80 -23.20
N THR A 358 14.90 21.12 -23.00
CA THR A 358 13.83 21.08 -24.00
C THR A 358 13.34 22.47 -24.38
N ALA A 359 13.77 23.51 -23.65
CA ALA A 359 13.20 24.85 -23.68
C ALA A 359 11.68 24.89 -23.42
N THR A 360 11.13 23.85 -22.78
CA THR A 360 9.71 23.79 -22.41
C THR A 360 9.45 24.70 -21.22
N THR A 361 8.35 25.44 -21.26
CA THR A 361 7.93 26.32 -20.16
C THR A 361 6.58 25.87 -19.60
N LEU A 362 6.50 25.71 -18.29
CA LEU A 362 5.27 25.49 -17.54
C LEU A 362 4.97 26.72 -16.68
N THR A 363 3.71 26.94 -16.33
CA THR A 363 3.31 28.03 -15.44
C THR A 363 2.36 27.46 -14.39
N LEU A 364 2.90 27.19 -13.21
CA LEU A 364 2.22 26.45 -12.14
C LEU A 364 2.43 27.14 -10.80
N PRO A 365 1.46 27.09 -9.87
CA PRO A 365 1.72 27.42 -8.48
C PRO A 365 2.77 26.44 -7.92
N VAL A 366 3.74 26.97 -7.17
CA VAL A 366 4.81 26.18 -6.55
C VAL A 366 4.61 26.17 -5.05
N VAL A 367 4.57 24.98 -4.46
CA VAL A 367 4.47 24.77 -3.01
C VAL A 367 5.75 24.11 -2.49
N GLY A 368 6.26 24.60 -1.36
CA GLY A 368 7.49 24.08 -0.76
C GLY A 368 7.23 22.89 0.16
N LEU A 369 8.16 21.93 0.17
CA LEU A 369 8.21 20.82 1.11
C LEU A 369 9.64 20.65 1.61
N THR A 370 9.79 20.43 2.91
CA THR A 370 11.06 20.30 3.62
C THR A 370 11.12 18.97 4.35
N ASN A 371 12.33 18.44 4.58
CA ASN A 371 12.59 17.15 5.23
C ASN A 371 12.04 15.94 4.45
N VAL A 372 11.93 16.05 3.13
CA VAL A 372 11.56 14.95 2.24
C VAL A 372 12.44 15.04 0.99
N PRO A 373 13.52 14.24 0.90
CA PRO A 373 14.38 14.23 -0.28
C PRO A 373 13.63 13.62 -1.49
N SER A 374 14.11 13.92 -2.70
CA SER A 374 13.53 13.52 -3.98
C SER A 374 13.46 12.00 -4.14
N ASP A 375 14.50 11.30 -3.69
CA ASP A 375 14.57 9.84 -3.74
C ASP A 375 13.52 9.17 -2.85
N VAL A 376 13.03 9.87 -1.82
CA VAL A 376 11.94 9.42 -0.94
C VAL A 376 10.59 9.89 -1.47
N PHE A 377 10.53 11.10 -2.01
CA PHE A 377 9.29 11.68 -2.52
C PHE A 377 8.70 10.89 -3.70
N GLN A 378 9.51 10.22 -4.51
CA GLN A 378 9.00 9.34 -5.57
C GLN A 378 8.08 8.23 -5.01
N TYR A 379 8.42 7.64 -3.86
CA TYR A 379 7.62 6.59 -3.21
C TYR A 379 6.34 7.16 -2.57
N VAL A 380 6.42 8.40 -2.06
CA VAL A 380 5.23 9.15 -1.63
C VAL A 380 4.29 9.35 -2.83
N LEU A 381 4.81 9.75 -3.99
CA LEU A 381 3.99 9.91 -5.19
C LEU A 381 3.43 8.57 -5.69
N GLU A 382 4.22 7.50 -5.69
CA GLU A 382 3.73 6.15 -6.01
C GLU A 382 2.51 5.79 -5.17
N TYR A 383 2.63 5.93 -3.84
CA TYR A 383 1.53 5.68 -2.92
C TYR A 383 0.32 6.57 -3.19
N LEU A 384 0.52 7.87 -3.44
CA LEU A 384 -0.56 8.81 -3.70
C LEU A 384 -1.30 8.49 -5.01
N TYR A 385 -0.62 8.01 -6.06
CA TYR A 385 -1.25 7.75 -7.35
C TYR A 385 -1.80 6.33 -7.50
N THR A 386 -1.27 5.34 -6.78
CA THR A 386 -1.65 3.93 -6.99
C THR A 386 -2.23 3.27 -5.75
N ASP A 387 -2.08 3.88 -4.56
CA ASP A 387 -2.36 3.27 -3.25
C ASP A 387 -1.53 2.01 -2.95
N ARG A 388 -0.43 1.86 -3.70
CA ARG A 388 0.58 0.82 -3.56
C ARG A 388 1.95 1.48 -3.57
N CYS A 389 2.91 0.82 -2.96
CA CYS A 389 4.29 1.25 -3.02
C CYS A 389 5.18 0.08 -2.67
N THR A 390 6.11 -0.26 -3.57
CA THR A 390 7.19 -1.18 -3.25
C THR A 390 8.39 -0.40 -2.77
N LEU A 391 8.77 -0.68 -1.53
CA LEU A 391 9.85 0.03 -0.85
C LEU A 391 11.08 -0.88 -0.77
N PRO A 392 12.22 -0.48 -1.37
CA PRO A 392 13.51 -1.07 -1.04
C PRO A 392 13.86 -0.77 0.42
N ILE A 393 14.54 -1.72 1.07
CA ILE A 393 14.92 -1.60 2.48
C ILE A 393 15.74 -0.33 2.77
N ASP A 394 16.60 0.06 1.84
CA ASP A 394 17.50 1.21 1.97
C ASP A 394 16.74 2.54 2.15
N PHE A 395 15.54 2.66 1.58
CA PHE A 395 14.69 3.85 1.67
C PHE A 395 13.58 3.74 2.71
N ALA A 396 13.31 2.54 3.23
CA ALA A 396 12.17 2.28 4.10
C ALA A 396 12.17 3.15 5.36
N TYR A 397 13.34 3.43 5.94
CA TYR A 397 13.46 4.30 7.12
C TYR A 397 13.06 5.75 6.80
N GLU A 398 13.58 6.32 5.73
CA GLU A 398 13.28 7.71 5.36
C GLU A 398 11.83 7.86 4.89
N VAL A 399 11.28 6.86 4.19
CA VAL A 399 9.86 6.81 3.82
C VAL A 399 8.97 6.73 5.05
N LEU A 400 9.38 6.02 6.11
CA LEU A 400 8.64 6.01 7.39
C LEU A 400 8.52 7.43 7.97
N LEU A 401 9.61 8.19 7.97
CA LEU A 401 9.63 9.58 8.45
C LEU A 401 8.75 10.50 7.58
N ALA A 402 8.88 10.40 6.25
CA ALA A 402 8.10 11.20 5.31
C ALA A 402 6.60 10.87 5.38
N ALA A 403 6.24 9.60 5.54
CA ALA A 403 4.87 9.17 5.66
C ALA A 403 4.21 9.68 6.95
N ASP A 404 4.95 9.75 8.06
CA ASP A 404 4.45 10.37 9.30
C ASP A 404 4.25 11.88 9.12
N LEU A 405 5.26 12.58 8.60
CA LEU A 405 5.20 14.02 8.32
C LEU A 405 4.01 14.40 7.44
N LEU A 406 3.74 13.60 6.41
CA LEU A 406 2.68 13.83 5.44
C LEU A 406 1.32 13.22 5.85
N PHE A 407 1.20 12.67 7.06
CA PHE A 407 0.00 12.02 7.57
C PHE A 407 -0.55 10.92 6.63
N LEU A 408 0.32 10.00 6.21
CA LEU A 408 0.02 8.88 5.33
C LEU A 408 0.13 7.54 6.10
N PRO A 409 -0.88 7.18 6.94
CA PRO A 409 -0.77 6.06 7.87
C PRO A 409 -0.55 4.70 7.18
N ARG A 410 -1.10 4.48 5.99
CA ARG A 410 -0.89 3.23 5.23
C ARG A 410 0.49 3.14 4.62
N LEU A 411 1.06 4.25 4.14
CA LEU A 411 2.45 4.29 3.68
C LEU A 411 3.42 4.09 4.84
N LYS A 412 3.12 4.68 6.01
CA LYS A 412 3.86 4.47 7.25
C LYS A 412 3.86 3.00 7.67
N ALA A 413 2.71 2.32 7.54
CA ALA A 413 2.62 0.89 7.79
C ALA A 413 3.39 0.05 6.76
N LEU A 414 3.37 0.39 5.47
CA LEU A 414 4.19 -0.24 4.42
C LEU A 414 5.68 -0.16 4.77
N ALA A 415 6.16 1.03 5.11
CA ALA A 415 7.56 1.25 5.50
C ALA A 415 7.95 0.44 6.74
N ALA A 416 7.08 0.40 7.76
CA ALA A 416 7.30 -0.41 8.96
C ALA A 416 7.39 -1.92 8.64
N ILE A 417 6.58 -2.43 7.71
CA ILE A 417 6.70 -3.82 7.26
C ILE A 417 8.07 -4.06 6.65
N THR A 418 8.48 -3.23 5.69
CA THR A 418 9.78 -3.38 5.02
C THR A 418 10.93 -3.38 6.03
N LEU A 419 10.92 -2.47 7.01
CA LEU A 419 11.93 -2.40 8.07
C LEU A 419 12.00 -3.64 8.97
N THR A 420 10.86 -4.31 9.16
CA THR A 420 10.74 -5.56 9.96
C THR A 420 10.84 -6.83 9.12
N GLY A 421 11.13 -6.70 7.82
CA GLY A 421 11.26 -7.82 6.89
C GLY A 421 12.53 -8.64 7.12
N PRO A 422 13.72 -8.01 7.18
CA PRO A 422 14.99 -8.70 7.42
C PRO A 422 15.15 -9.27 8.83
N ASP A 423 16.02 -10.27 8.98
CA ASP A 423 16.36 -10.87 10.29
C ASP A 423 17.31 -9.97 11.12
N GLU A 424 18.12 -9.14 10.45
CA GLU A 424 19.04 -8.19 11.07
C GLU A 424 18.57 -6.74 10.85
N PRO A 425 18.81 -5.83 11.81
CA PRO A 425 18.39 -4.44 11.67
C PRO A 425 19.18 -3.76 10.55
N CYS A 426 18.47 -3.06 9.66
CA CYS A 426 19.07 -2.31 8.56
C CYS A 426 19.90 -1.10 9.03
N MET A 427 19.78 -0.71 10.30
CA MET A 427 20.51 0.39 10.91
C MET A 427 20.70 0.16 12.41
N ASP A 428 21.23 1.15 13.14
CA ASP A 428 21.36 1.05 14.60
C ASP A 428 20.00 0.77 15.27
N ILE A 429 19.94 -0.35 16.00
CA ILE A 429 18.71 -0.83 16.63
C ILE A 429 18.18 0.14 17.69
N TYR A 430 19.06 0.86 18.39
CA TYR A 430 18.63 1.87 19.35
C TYR A 430 18.01 3.07 18.65
N HIS A 431 18.58 3.52 17.54
CA HIS A 431 17.97 4.56 16.72
C HIS A 431 16.59 4.13 16.21
N LEU A 432 16.49 2.90 15.69
CA LEU A 432 15.24 2.34 15.18
C LEU A 432 14.16 2.26 16.27
N MET A 433 14.52 1.78 17.47
CA MET A 433 13.62 1.72 18.63
C MET A 433 13.14 3.11 19.07
N ASN A 434 14.05 4.08 19.19
CA ASN A 434 13.67 5.45 19.57
C ASN A 434 12.74 6.07 18.52
N THR A 435 12.97 5.83 17.23
CA THR A 435 12.09 6.31 16.15
C THR A 435 10.73 5.61 16.19
N ALA A 436 10.68 4.30 16.42
CA ALA A 436 9.43 3.55 16.56
C ALA A 436 8.56 4.13 17.69
N GLN A 437 9.17 4.41 18.85
CA GLN A 437 8.48 5.03 19.99
C GLN A 437 8.05 6.47 19.70
N ALA A 438 8.93 7.28 19.10
CA ALA A 438 8.62 8.68 18.79
C ALA A 438 7.47 8.82 17.80
N LEU A 439 7.40 7.92 16.81
CA LEU A 439 6.36 7.90 15.79
C LEU A 439 5.14 7.05 16.18
N ASN A 440 5.16 6.31 17.30
CA ASN A 440 4.12 5.34 17.68
C ASN A 440 3.90 4.27 16.59
N VAL A 441 4.96 3.53 16.25
CA VAL A 441 4.94 2.43 15.28
C VAL A 441 5.07 1.10 16.03
N ASP A 442 3.96 0.61 16.56
CA ASP A 442 3.92 -0.55 17.46
C ASP A 442 4.65 -1.78 16.88
N ARG A 443 4.42 -2.08 15.59
CA ARG A 443 5.06 -3.20 14.89
C ARG A 443 6.59 -3.11 14.91
N LEU A 444 7.13 -1.91 14.72
CA LEU A 444 8.58 -1.69 14.66
C LEU A 444 9.18 -1.72 16.07
N GLU A 445 8.45 -1.19 17.06
CA GLU A 445 8.82 -1.27 18.48
C GLU A 445 8.88 -2.74 18.95
N GLN A 446 7.84 -3.50 18.67
CA GLN A 446 7.76 -4.95 18.96
C GLN A 446 8.92 -5.73 18.33
N TRP A 447 9.19 -5.49 17.05
CA TRP A 447 10.31 -6.12 16.35
C TRP A 447 11.66 -5.76 16.99
N CYS A 448 11.86 -4.49 17.39
CA CYS A 448 13.07 -4.09 18.09
C CYS A 448 13.20 -4.80 19.45
N THR A 449 12.12 -4.89 20.22
CA THR A 449 12.11 -5.58 21.52
C THR A 449 12.39 -7.08 21.36
N GLN A 450 11.81 -7.73 20.35
CA GLN A 450 12.11 -9.12 20.01
C GLN A 450 13.58 -9.32 19.62
N TYR A 451 14.16 -8.37 18.87
CA TYR A 451 15.58 -8.41 18.52
C TYR A 451 16.48 -8.27 19.76
N PHE A 452 16.14 -7.37 20.69
CA PHE A 452 16.84 -7.26 21.97
C PHE A 452 16.73 -8.55 22.80
N ALA A 453 15.56 -9.19 22.87
CA ALA A 453 15.35 -10.43 23.62
C ALA A 453 16.19 -11.59 23.07
N SER A 454 16.23 -11.76 21.74
CA SER A 454 17.00 -12.82 21.08
C SER A 454 18.52 -12.65 21.19
N HIS A 455 19.00 -11.42 21.43
CA HIS A 455 20.42 -11.09 21.55
C HIS A 455 20.78 -10.53 22.95
N LEU A 456 20.01 -10.88 23.98
CA LEU A 456 20.09 -10.25 25.30
C LEU A 456 21.50 -10.30 25.91
N ASP A 457 22.26 -11.38 25.74
CA ASP A 457 23.62 -11.51 26.31
C ASP A 457 24.62 -10.46 25.80
N ALA A 458 24.42 -10.01 24.56
CA ALA A 458 25.23 -8.97 23.95
C ALA A 458 24.82 -7.60 24.52
N PHE A 459 23.53 -7.30 24.47
CA PHE A 459 22.98 -6.00 24.88
C PHE A 459 23.01 -5.75 26.39
N ALA A 460 22.93 -6.79 27.23
CA ALA A 460 22.98 -6.68 28.69
C ALA A 460 24.22 -5.95 29.23
N LYS A 461 25.33 -6.00 28.47
CA LYS A 461 26.60 -5.37 28.81
C LYS A 461 26.69 -3.93 28.30
N GLU A 462 25.80 -3.52 27.41
CA GLU A 462 25.85 -2.22 26.77
C GLU A 462 25.19 -1.13 27.64
N PRO A 463 25.83 0.05 27.79
CA PRO A 463 25.24 1.15 28.54
C PRO A 463 23.98 1.72 27.87
N ALA A 464 23.91 1.69 26.53
CA ALA A 464 22.77 2.19 25.78
C ALA A 464 21.47 1.40 26.09
N PHE A 465 21.55 0.08 26.22
CA PHE A 465 20.43 -0.77 26.63
C PHE A 465 19.92 -0.43 28.04
N ARG A 466 20.85 -0.20 28.98
CA ARG A 466 20.51 0.22 30.34
C ARG A 466 19.82 1.58 30.38
N ASP A 467 20.26 2.51 29.54
CA ASP A 467 19.63 3.82 29.41
C ASP A 467 18.22 3.71 28.78
N LEU A 468 18.00 2.78 27.85
CA LEU A 468 16.69 2.48 27.27
C LEU A 468 15.71 1.97 28.34
N ILE A 469 16.11 0.99 29.16
CA ILE A 469 15.31 0.49 30.29
C ILE A 469 15.00 1.61 31.29
N ARG A 470 16.02 2.42 31.62
CA ARG A 470 15.81 3.57 32.53
C ARG A 470 14.78 4.55 31.97
N LYS A 471 14.84 4.88 30.67
CA LYS A 471 13.85 5.76 30.02
C LYS A 471 12.43 5.16 30.08
N SER A 472 12.29 3.86 29.81
CA SER A 472 11.02 3.15 29.90
C SER A 472 10.42 3.25 31.32
N ALA A 473 11.22 3.01 32.36
CA ALA A 473 10.78 3.13 33.75
C ALA A 473 10.31 4.56 34.12
N HIS A 474 10.97 5.61 33.60
CA HIS A 474 10.58 6.99 33.87
C HIS A 474 9.27 7.40 33.18
N SER A 475 8.89 6.75 32.07
CA SER A 475 7.64 7.01 31.34
C SER A 475 6.38 6.76 32.20
N ILE A 476 6.52 5.99 33.28
CA ILE A 476 5.44 5.44 34.10
C ILE A 476 5.31 6.19 35.43
N ALA A 477 6.29 7.03 35.79
CA ALA A 477 6.34 7.73 37.08
C ALA A 477 5.13 8.66 37.37
N GLY A 478 4.22 8.86 36.40
CA GLY A 478 2.95 9.56 36.55
C GLY A 478 1.68 8.71 36.41
N ARG A 479 1.78 7.37 36.25
CA ARG A 479 0.66 6.43 36.10
C ARG A 479 0.36 5.73 37.45
N GLN A 480 -0.88 5.29 37.65
CA GLN A 480 -1.34 4.65 38.91
C GLN A 480 -0.85 3.20 39.08
N GLU A 481 -0.19 2.65 38.06
CA GLU A 481 0.44 1.33 38.04
C GLU A 481 1.95 1.55 37.98
N THR A 482 2.63 1.53 39.12
CA THR A 482 4.09 1.76 39.25
C THR A 482 4.90 0.47 39.26
N ASP A 483 4.23 -0.68 39.17
CA ASP A 483 4.81 -1.99 39.51
C ASP A 483 5.33 -2.75 38.29
N THR A 484 5.16 -2.21 37.08
CA THR A 484 5.50 -2.86 35.81
C THR A 484 6.27 -1.92 34.90
N ILE A 485 7.41 -2.34 34.35
CA ILE A 485 8.19 -1.55 33.37
C ILE A 485 7.86 -2.09 31.96
N PRO A 486 7.20 -1.33 31.05
CA PRO A 486 6.69 -1.84 29.79
C PRO A 486 7.73 -2.60 28.96
N LEU A 487 8.92 -2.02 28.81
CA LEU A 487 9.98 -2.68 28.03
C LEU A 487 10.44 -4.00 28.67
N VAL A 488 10.48 -4.07 30.00
CA VAL A 488 10.89 -5.27 30.73
C VAL A 488 9.84 -6.36 30.58
N ASP A 489 8.56 -6.00 30.67
CA ASP A 489 7.47 -6.98 30.53
C ASP A 489 7.38 -7.51 29.10
N GLU A 490 7.58 -6.64 28.09
CA GLU A 490 7.69 -7.10 26.70
C GLU A 490 8.91 -7.99 26.49
N LEU A 491 10.07 -7.67 27.08
CA LEU A 491 11.24 -8.53 27.02
C LEU A 491 10.96 -9.90 27.65
N ARG A 492 10.32 -9.95 28.83
CA ARG A 492 9.89 -11.20 29.49
C ARG A 492 8.96 -12.02 28.59
N TYR A 493 8.01 -11.35 27.95
CA TYR A 493 7.09 -11.97 27.01
C TYR A 493 7.82 -12.60 25.81
N TYR A 494 8.71 -11.86 25.14
CA TYR A 494 9.45 -12.39 24.00
C TYR A 494 10.46 -13.47 24.40
N LEU A 495 11.09 -13.38 25.57
CA LEU A 495 11.92 -14.45 26.11
C LEU A 495 11.07 -15.72 26.31
N GLY A 496 9.87 -15.61 26.90
CA GLY A 496 8.97 -16.76 27.07
C GLY A 496 8.65 -17.44 25.74
N LYS A 497 8.38 -16.64 24.70
CA LYS A 497 8.19 -17.15 23.33
C LYS A 497 9.42 -17.84 22.75
N ILE A 498 10.61 -17.23 22.88
CA ILE A 498 11.87 -17.77 22.34
C ILE A 498 12.19 -19.15 22.95
N TYR A 499 11.95 -19.30 24.25
CA TYR A 499 12.22 -20.53 25.00
C TYR A 499 11.02 -21.48 25.11
N CYS A 500 9.90 -21.16 24.45
CA CYS A 500 8.67 -21.96 24.43
C CYS A 500 8.09 -22.28 25.82
N ILE A 501 8.08 -21.30 26.72
CA ILE A 501 7.54 -21.45 28.08
C ILE A 501 6.05 -21.17 28.08
N GLU A 502 5.25 -22.07 28.66
CA GLU A 502 3.80 -21.87 28.81
C GLU A 502 3.50 -21.06 30.07
N ASP A 503 2.48 -20.18 30.03
CA ASP A 503 2.09 -19.35 31.18
C ASP A 503 1.74 -20.17 32.44
N GLY A 504 1.34 -21.44 32.26
CA GLY A 504 1.00 -22.35 33.36
C GLY A 504 2.21 -22.88 34.14
N ASP A 505 3.41 -22.76 33.58
CA ASP A 505 4.67 -23.22 34.19
C ASP A 505 5.40 -22.10 34.95
N LEU A 506 4.86 -20.88 34.92
CA LEU A 506 5.43 -19.68 35.52
C LEU A 506 4.91 -19.46 36.95
N ASP A 507 5.79 -19.01 37.84
CA ASP A 507 5.46 -18.53 39.18
C ASP A 507 4.95 -17.07 39.17
N ASP A 508 4.60 -16.55 40.35
CA ASP A 508 4.13 -15.15 40.51
C ASP A 508 5.20 -14.11 40.09
N ALA A 509 6.47 -14.51 39.94
CA ALA A 509 7.57 -13.67 39.48
C ALA A 509 7.85 -13.83 37.97
N GLY A 510 7.08 -14.67 37.27
CA GLY A 510 7.26 -14.95 35.84
C GLY A 510 8.45 -15.85 35.52
N LYS A 511 8.98 -16.62 36.49
CA LYS A 511 10.04 -17.62 36.31
C LYS A 511 9.44 -19.02 36.29
N VAL A 512 10.12 -19.97 35.64
CA VAL A 512 9.70 -21.38 35.71
C VAL A 512 9.84 -21.88 37.15
N ASP A 513 8.80 -22.53 37.68
CA ASP A 513 8.70 -22.91 39.10
C ASP A 513 9.91 -23.74 39.58
N GLU A 514 10.53 -23.28 40.67
CA GLU A 514 11.66 -23.96 41.32
C GLU A 514 11.27 -25.27 42.02
N GLU A 515 9.97 -25.52 42.25
CA GLU A 515 9.47 -26.77 42.86
C GLU A 515 9.88 -28.01 42.04
N TYR A 516 9.99 -27.88 40.71
CA TYR A 516 10.35 -28.95 39.78
C TYR A 516 11.73 -28.76 39.13
N LYS A 517 12.63 -28.02 39.79
CA LYS A 517 13.96 -27.66 39.27
C LYS A 517 14.82 -28.85 38.80
N ASP A 518 14.63 -30.02 39.40
CA ASP A 518 15.32 -31.26 39.01
C ASP A 518 14.81 -31.84 37.67
N ASP A 519 13.59 -31.47 37.25
CA ASP A 519 12.94 -31.91 36.02
C ASP A 519 13.01 -30.87 34.89
N TRP A 520 13.65 -29.71 35.11
CA TRP A 520 13.71 -28.64 34.11
C TRP A 520 14.36 -29.07 32.81
N THR A 521 13.73 -28.70 31.70
CA THR A 521 14.33 -28.80 30.37
C THR A 521 15.52 -27.85 30.23
N ASP A 522 16.38 -28.08 29.23
CA ASP A 522 17.52 -27.19 28.98
C ASP A 522 17.05 -25.78 28.58
N LEU A 523 15.89 -25.66 27.92
CA LEU A 523 15.29 -24.38 27.55
C LEU A 523 14.74 -23.60 28.76
N GLU A 524 14.08 -24.29 29.70
CA GLU A 524 13.61 -23.68 30.96
C GLU A 524 14.78 -23.16 31.82
N LYS A 525 15.90 -23.90 31.86
CA LYS A 525 17.13 -23.45 32.51
C LYS A 525 17.67 -22.18 31.85
N GLU A 526 17.76 -22.17 30.52
CA GLU A 526 18.24 -21.00 29.79
C GLU A 526 17.32 -19.79 29.96
N TYR A 527 16.01 -19.98 29.93
CA TYR A 527 15.01 -18.94 30.17
C TYR A 527 15.21 -18.28 31.55
N ASN A 528 15.24 -19.07 32.62
CA ASN A 528 15.45 -18.55 33.97
C ASN A 528 16.81 -17.84 34.10
N MET A 529 17.86 -18.32 33.43
CA MET A 529 19.15 -17.61 33.37
C MET A 529 19.06 -16.24 32.66
N LYS A 530 18.24 -16.09 31.61
CA LYS A 530 18.01 -14.80 30.96
C LYS A 530 17.23 -13.84 31.85
N LEU A 531 16.25 -14.34 32.60
CA LEU A 531 15.52 -13.53 33.56
C LEU A 531 16.41 -13.07 34.72
N ASP A 532 17.26 -13.94 35.25
CA ASP A 532 18.25 -13.56 36.26
C ASP A 532 19.18 -12.44 35.75
N LEU A 533 19.62 -12.52 34.48
CA LEU A 533 20.40 -11.47 33.85
C LEU A 533 19.64 -10.13 33.76
N LEU A 534 18.34 -10.18 33.46
CA LEU A 534 17.47 -9.00 33.41
C LEU A 534 17.27 -8.39 34.80
N ASP A 535 17.02 -9.22 35.81
CA ASP A 535 16.90 -8.81 37.21
C ASP A 535 18.19 -8.15 37.72
N ASP A 536 19.36 -8.70 37.36
CA ASP A 536 20.67 -8.10 37.68
C ASP A 536 20.83 -6.71 37.05
N ILE A 537 20.35 -6.51 35.82
CA ILE A 537 20.34 -5.19 35.16
C ILE A 537 19.45 -4.22 35.93
N LEU A 538 18.24 -4.63 36.30
CA LEU A 538 17.27 -3.80 37.03
C LEU A 538 17.80 -3.40 38.40
N ALA A 539 18.36 -4.36 39.15
CA ALA A 539 19.03 -4.12 40.42
C ALA A 539 20.19 -3.13 40.28
N SER A 540 20.99 -3.23 39.22
CA SER A 540 22.09 -2.30 38.95
C SER A 540 21.62 -0.86 38.66
N LEU A 541 20.38 -0.70 38.21
CA LEU A 541 19.75 0.58 37.92
C LEU A 541 18.98 1.17 39.10
N GLY A 542 18.87 0.43 40.22
CA GLY A 542 18.03 0.80 41.36
C GLY A 542 16.54 0.77 41.03
N LEU A 543 16.16 -0.02 40.02
CA LEU A 543 14.79 -0.29 39.65
C LEU A 543 14.46 -1.66 40.27
N GLU A 544 13.69 -1.69 41.35
CA GLU A 544 13.16 -2.96 41.84
C GLU A 544 12.00 -3.37 40.92
N ALA A 545 12.00 -4.64 40.50
CA ALA A 545 10.92 -5.27 39.76
C ALA A 545 9.81 -5.73 40.70
#